data_AF-B9TCG8-F1
#
_entry.id   AF-B9TCG8-F1
#
_cell.length_a   1.000
_cell.length_b   1.000
_cell.length_c   1.000
_cell.angle_alpha   90.00
_cell.angle_beta   90.00
_cell.angle_gamma   90.00
#
_symmetry.space_group_name_H-M   'P 1'
#
loop_
_entity.id
_entity.type
_entity.pdbx_description
1 polymer ?
#
loop_
_entity_poly.entity_id
_entity_poly.type
_entity_poly.pdbx_seq_one_letter_code
_entity_poly.pdbx_strand_id
1 'polypeptide(L)'
;MNMPQDWVRTALATTGHFEDSHQPFGAVTGNFDGMGISVGVLQWNIGSNSLQPLVLAMDPATIHRLCPTCGDALLRACKSPSSQGLEIVNAWQVGGRLAPPTLAELKALAQSDEFVAQQVDAAAKVAQRAYNTASD
;
A
#
# COMPACT_ATOMS: atom_id res chain seq x y z
N MET A 1 19.22 -7.22 -19.69
CA MET A 1 18.97 -5.81 -20.06
C MET A 1 18.36 -5.10 -18.86
N ASN A 2 18.69 -3.82 -18.63
CA ASN A 2 18.04 -3.04 -17.56
C ASN A 2 16.79 -2.36 -18.11
N MET A 3 15.70 -2.37 -17.34
CA MET A 3 14.46 -1.71 -17.73
C MET A 3 14.60 -0.18 -17.63
N PRO A 4 14.09 0.60 -18.62
CA PRO A 4 14.06 2.05 -18.53
C PRO A 4 13.21 2.55 -17.34
N GLN A 5 13.72 3.51 -16.56
CA GLN A 5 13.06 3.97 -15.32
C GLN A 5 11.72 4.69 -15.57
N ASP A 6 11.59 5.41 -16.68
CA ASP A 6 10.35 6.13 -17.02
C ASP A 6 9.17 5.18 -17.26
N TRP A 7 9.44 3.93 -17.65
CA TRP A 7 8.41 2.95 -17.93
C TRP A 7 7.66 2.49 -16.69
N VAL A 8 8.29 2.51 -15.51
CA VAL A 8 7.61 2.11 -14.26
C VAL A 8 6.56 3.14 -13.90
N ARG A 9 6.89 4.43 -13.96
CA ARG A 9 5.93 5.50 -13.70
C ARG A 9 4.84 5.53 -14.76
N THR A 10 5.17 5.35 -16.04
CA THR A 10 4.19 5.27 -17.11
C THR A 10 3.28 4.04 -16.98
N ALA A 11 3.83 2.87 -16.63
CA ALA A 11 3.05 1.65 -16.40
C ALA A 11 2.14 1.80 -15.19
N LEU A 12 2.63 2.34 -14.07
CA LEU A 12 1.82 2.62 -12.88
C LEU A 12 0.74 3.68 -13.14
N ALA A 13 1.02 4.70 -13.94
CA ALA A 13 0.02 5.66 -14.38
C ALA A 13 -1.03 5.01 -15.30
N THR A 14 -0.61 4.08 -16.17
CA THR A 14 -1.51 3.37 -17.09
C THR A 14 -2.40 2.36 -16.35
N THR A 15 -1.84 1.56 -15.43
CA THR A 15 -2.63 0.62 -14.59
C THR A 15 -3.47 1.38 -13.56
N GLY A 16 -2.94 2.44 -12.98
CA GLY A 16 -3.67 3.32 -12.06
C GLY A 16 -4.86 4.03 -12.72
N HIS A 17 -4.78 4.30 -14.03
CA HIS A 17 -5.88 4.90 -14.80
C HIS A 17 -7.12 3.99 -14.89
N PHE A 18 -6.97 2.67 -14.73
CA PHE A 18 -8.09 1.72 -14.72
C PHE A 18 -8.82 1.65 -13.36
N GLU A 19 -8.22 2.14 -12.27
CA GLU A 19 -8.76 2.01 -10.90
C GLU A 19 -9.29 3.34 -10.34
N ASP A 20 -8.64 4.49 -10.61
CA ASP A 20 -9.16 5.85 -10.34
C ASP A 20 -8.30 6.90 -11.06
N SER A 21 -8.88 7.66 -11.99
CA SER A 21 -8.15 8.41 -13.03
C SER A 21 -7.35 9.64 -12.56
N HIS A 22 -7.39 10.00 -11.27
CA HIS A 22 -6.76 11.23 -10.77
C HIS A 22 -5.71 11.02 -9.66
N GLN A 23 -5.76 9.95 -8.85
CA GLN A 23 -4.80 9.72 -7.75
C GLN A 23 -4.62 8.22 -7.40
N PRO A 24 -4.09 7.39 -8.31
CA PRO A 24 -4.02 5.94 -8.12
C PRO A 24 -3.18 5.51 -6.91
N PHE A 25 -2.16 6.29 -6.54
CA PHE A 25 -1.35 6.03 -5.34
C PHE A 25 -2.09 6.25 -4.02
N GLY A 26 -3.23 6.95 -4.03
CA GLY A 26 -4.03 7.26 -2.85
C GLY A 26 -5.23 6.34 -2.61
N ALA A 27 -5.40 5.30 -3.44
CA ALA A 27 -6.52 4.35 -3.32
C ALA A 27 -6.44 3.60 -1.98
N VAL A 28 -7.56 3.50 -1.26
CA VAL A 28 -7.65 2.75 -0.01
C VAL A 28 -8.99 2.04 0.06
N THR A 29 -8.96 0.74 0.31
CA THR A 29 -10.14 -0.10 0.49
C THR A 29 -10.01 -0.97 1.75
N GLY A 30 -11.15 -1.36 2.32
CA GLY A 30 -11.20 -2.30 3.44
C GLY A 30 -11.27 -3.75 2.95
N ASN A 31 -11.62 -4.67 3.85
CA ASN A 31 -11.54 -6.11 3.61
C ASN A 31 -12.77 -6.64 2.87
N PHE A 32 -12.61 -6.99 1.59
CA PHE A 32 -13.66 -7.61 0.78
C PHE A 32 -13.31 -9.04 0.32
N ASP A 33 -12.05 -9.45 0.44
CA ASP A 33 -11.50 -10.71 -0.10
C ASP A 33 -10.67 -11.52 0.92
N GLY A 34 -10.63 -11.08 2.18
CA GLY A 34 -9.84 -11.70 3.24
C GLY A 34 -8.47 -11.08 3.45
N MET A 35 -8.06 -10.08 2.67
CA MET A 35 -6.69 -9.55 2.67
C MET A 35 -6.47 -8.38 3.66
N GLY A 36 -7.50 -7.98 4.40
CA GLY A 36 -7.43 -6.90 5.38
C GLY A 36 -7.64 -5.55 4.74
N ILE A 37 -6.69 -4.62 4.87
CA ILE A 37 -6.72 -3.35 4.14
C ILE A 37 -5.88 -3.45 2.88
N SER A 38 -6.31 -2.74 1.83
CA SER A 38 -5.55 -2.57 0.59
C SER A 38 -5.29 -1.09 0.36
N VAL A 39 -4.02 -0.75 0.13
CA VAL A 39 -3.53 0.64 0.08
C VAL A 39 -2.69 0.83 -1.18
N GLY A 40 -2.94 1.92 -1.90
CA GLY A 40 -2.10 2.39 -2.99
C GLY A 40 -2.31 1.73 -4.34
N VAL A 41 -1.42 2.05 -5.28
CA VAL A 41 -1.59 1.83 -6.73
C VAL A 41 -1.66 0.35 -7.14
N LEU A 42 -1.06 -0.56 -6.35
CA LEU A 42 -1.14 -2.01 -6.59
C LEU A 42 -1.94 -2.73 -5.49
N GLN A 43 -2.75 -2.00 -4.71
CA GLN A 43 -3.56 -2.54 -3.62
C GLN A 43 -2.72 -3.39 -2.65
N TRP A 44 -1.62 -2.80 -2.18
CA TRP A 44 -0.70 -3.41 -1.20
C TRP A 44 -1.47 -3.74 0.08
N ASN A 45 -1.38 -4.96 0.57
CA ASN A 45 -2.25 -5.44 1.64
C ASN A 45 -1.52 -6.28 2.72
N ILE A 46 -2.19 -6.45 3.86
CA ILE A 46 -1.67 -7.22 4.99
C ILE A 46 -1.66 -8.72 4.70
N GLY A 47 -2.75 -9.26 4.13
CA GLY A 47 -2.86 -10.71 3.94
C GLY A 47 -1.74 -11.33 3.09
N SER A 48 -1.23 -10.60 2.09
CA SER A 48 -0.16 -11.05 1.19
C SER A 48 1.25 -10.67 1.66
N ASN A 49 1.38 -10.04 2.82
CA ASN A 49 2.62 -9.41 3.29
C ASN A 49 3.18 -8.31 2.38
N SER A 50 2.39 -7.77 1.45
CA SER A 50 2.87 -6.82 0.46
C SER A 50 2.89 -5.37 0.96
N LEU A 51 2.02 -5.00 1.91
CA LEU A 51 2.01 -3.66 2.53
C LEU A 51 3.12 -3.44 3.56
N GLN A 52 3.52 -4.50 4.25
CA GLN A 52 4.37 -4.45 5.44
C GLN A 52 5.76 -3.89 5.13
N PRO A 53 6.47 -4.35 4.08
CA PRO A 53 7.78 -3.79 3.77
C PRO A 53 7.73 -2.30 3.37
N LEU A 54 6.62 -1.82 2.80
CA LEU A 54 6.49 -0.40 2.43
C LEU A 54 6.31 0.48 3.68
N VAL A 55 5.40 0.08 4.57
CA VAL A 55 5.15 0.83 5.83
C VAL A 55 6.38 0.80 6.73
N LEU A 56 7.06 -0.34 6.85
CA LEU A 56 8.25 -0.48 7.71
C LEU A 56 9.49 0.26 7.19
N ALA A 57 9.49 0.67 5.91
CA ALA A 57 10.55 1.47 5.31
C ALA A 57 10.35 2.98 5.51
N MET A 58 9.18 3.42 5.97
CA MET A 58 8.92 4.83 6.27
C MET A 58 9.45 5.22 7.66
N ASP A 59 9.68 6.52 7.86
CA ASP A 59 9.88 7.12 9.16
C ASP A 59 8.62 6.96 10.04
N PRO A 60 8.73 6.30 11.21
CA PRO A 60 7.63 6.19 12.16
C PRO A 60 7.03 7.55 12.57
N ALA A 61 7.82 8.62 12.61
CA ALA A 61 7.30 9.94 12.94
C ALA A 61 6.36 10.48 11.84
N THR A 62 6.65 10.22 10.56
CA THR A 62 5.72 10.51 9.46
C THR A 62 4.43 9.71 9.61
N ILE A 63 4.52 8.42 9.91
CA ILE A 63 3.33 7.56 10.10
C ILE A 63 2.45 8.10 11.23
N HIS A 64 3.02 8.43 12.39
CA HIS A 64 2.24 8.96 13.51
C HIS A 64 1.62 10.33 13.21
N ARG A 65 2.30 11.18 12.43
CA ARG A 65 1.78 12.48 12.02
C ARG A 65 0.60 12.35 11.04
N LEU A 66 0.66 11.41 10.10
CA LEU A 66 -0.38 11.20 9.08
C LEU A 66 -1.52 10.29 9.56
N CYS A 67 -1.21 9.38 10.48
CA CYS A 67 -2.15 8.44 11.09
C CYS A 67 -2.14 8.59 12.63
N PRO A 68 -2.61 9.73 13.17
CA PRO A 68 -2.57 9.96 14.62
C PRO A 68 -3.42 8.98 15.43
N THR A 69 -4.45 8.38 14.84
CA THR A 69 -5.32 7.40 15.53
C THR A 69 -4.86 5.97 15.29
N CYS A 70 -4.58 5.59 14.04
CA CYS A 70 -4.27 4.20 13.69
C CYS A 70 -2.77 3.90 13.52
N GLY A 71 -1.87 4.88 13.55
CA GLY A 71 -0.45 4.73 13.22
C GLY A 71 0.29 3.69 14.05
N ASP A 72 0.16 3.74 15.37
CA ASP A 72 0.75 2.73 16.27
C ASP A 72 0.24 1.33 15.96
N ALA A 73 -1.07 1.20 15.70
CA ALA A 73 -1.69 -0.09 15.38
C ALA A 73 -1.27 -0.58 13.99
N LEU A 74 -1.11 0.30 13.02
CA LEU A 74 -0.61 -0.01 11.68
C LEU A 74 0.83 -0.53 11.74
N LEU A 75 1.71 0.12 12.51
CA LEU A 75 3.07 -0.35 12.73
C LEU A 75 3.11 -1.72 13.40
N ARG A 76 2.25 -1.95 14.41
CA ARG A 76 2.12 -3.29 15.03
C ARG A 76 1.65 -4.32 14.02
N ALA A 77 0.60 -4.02 13.25
CA ALA A 77 0.09 -4.93 12.22
C ALA A 77 1.17 -5.30 11.20
N CYS A 78 2.03 -4.35 10.84
CA CYS A 78 3.10 -4.59 9.86
C CYS A 78 4.31 -5.35 10.42
N LYS A 79 4.52 -5.34 11.74
CA LYS A 79 5.62 -6.08 12.40
C LYS A 79 5.22 -7.49 12.83
N SER A 80 3.93 -7.75 12.97
CA SER A 80 3.40 -9.04 13.37
C SER A 80 3.30 -10.01 12.18
N PRO A 81 3.17 -11.33 12.45
CA PRO A 81 2.74 -12.28 11.42
C PRO A 81 1.43 -11.85 10.77
N SER A 82 1.24 -12.14 9.49
CA SER A 82 0.08 -11.66 8.71
C SER A 82 -1.28 -12.00 9.34
N SER A 83 -1.42 -13.16 9.99
CA SER A 83 -2.66 -13.52 10.70
C SER A 83 -3.01 -12.53 11.82
N GLN A 84 -2.04 -12.13 12.64
CA GLN A 84 -2.22 -11.14 13.70
C GLN A 84 -2.36 -9.73 13.13
N GLY A 85 -1.63 -9.42 12.05
CA GLY A 85 -1.81 -8.17 11.32
C GLY A 85 -3.24 -8.02 10.79
N LEU A 86 -3.80 -9.08 10.22
CA LEU A 86 -5.18 -9.14 9.74
C LEU A 86 -6.17 -8.90 10.88
N GLU A 87 -5.98 -9.53 12.04
CA GLU A 87 -6.83 -9.29 13.22
C GLU A 87 -6.84 -7.80 13.62
N ILE A 88 -5.67 -7.15 13.65
CA ILE A 88 -5.55 -5.74 14.01
C ILE A 88 -6.31 -4.85 13.02
N VAL A 89 -6.08 -5.01 11.71
CA VAL A 89 -6.70 -4.12 10.71
C VAL A 89 -8.18 -4.43 10.49
N ASN A 90 -8.61 -5.67 10.75
CA ASN A 90 -10.03 -6.04 10.72
C ASN A 90 -10.86 -5.40 11.84
N ALA A 91 -10.24 -5.04 12.96
CA ALA A 91 -10.93 -4.30 14.02
C ALA A 91 -11.31 -2.86 13.61
N TRP A 92 -10.76 -2.32 12.52
CA TRP A 92 -11.03 -0.94 12.05
C TRP A 92 -12.27 -0.83 11.18
N GLN A 93 -12.96 -1.93 10.92
CA GLN A 93 -13.93 -2.03 9.85
C GLN A 93 -15.19 -2.81 10.24
N VAL A 94 -16.32 -2.40 9.69
CA VAL A 94 -17.62 -3.06 9.83
C VAL A 94 -18.09 -3.50 8.45
N GLY A 95 -18.32 -4.80 8.28
CA GLY A 95 -18.70 -5.37 6.98
C GLY A 95 -17.69 -5.07 5.87
N GLY A 96 -16.39 -5.08 6.21
CA GLY A 96 -15.31 -4.80 5.24
C GLY A 96 -15.11 -3.32 4.90
N ARG A 97 -15.84 -2.41 5.55
CA ARG A 97 -15.71 -0.96 5.33
C ARG A 97 -14.99 -0.30 6.51
N LEU A 98 -13.92 0.42 6.20
CA LEU A 98 -13.16 1.19 7.17
C LEU A 98 -13.98 2.32 7.80
N ALA A 99 -13.81 2.53 9.10
CA ALA A 99 -14.34 3.70 9.78
C ALA A 99 -13.80 5.00 9.11
N PRO A 100 -14.62 6.06 8.97
CA PRO A 100 -14.22 7.27 8.27
C PRO A 100 -12.88 7.90 8.74
N PRO A 101 -12.57 7.97 10.06
CA PRO A 101 -11.29 8.52 10.51
C PRO A 101 -10.09 7.70 10.03
N THR A 102 -10.16 6.37 10.16
CA THR A 102 -9.09 5.46 9.72
C THR A 102 -8.92 5.52 8.20
N LEU A 103 -10.01 5.60 7.44
CA LEU A 103 -9.94 5.76 5.98
C LEU A 103 -9.23 7.07 5.60
N ALA A 104 -9.54 8.17 6.28
CA ALA A 104 -8.91 9.46 6.00
C ALA A 104 -7.40 9.43 6.30
N GLU A 105 -7.00 8.83 7.44
CA GLU A 105 -5.59 8.67 7.82
C GLU A 105 -4.81 7.80 6.83
N LEU A 106 -5.38 6.65 6.44
CA LEU A 106 -4.75 5.77 5.46
C LEU A 106 -4.64 6.42 4.08
N LYS A 107 -5.62 7.25 3.68
CA LYS A 107 -5.52 8.04 2.44
C LYS A 107 -4.40 9.07 2.52
N ALA A 108 -4.28 9.78 3.65
CA ALA A 108 -3.20 10.74 3.87
C ALA A 108 -1.81 10.06 3.83
N LEU A 109 -1.69 8.87 4.42
CA LEU A 109 -0.48 8.04 4.30
C LEU A 109 -0.20 7.67 2.84
N ALA A 110 -1.22 7.14 2.15
CA ALA A 110 -1.11 6.65 0.78
C ALA A 110 -0.65 7.74 -0.21
N GLN A 111 -1.10 8.97 0.01
CA GLN A 111 -0.78 10.15 -0.80
C GLN A 111 0.54 10.83 -0.41
N SER A 112 1.20 10.42 0.68
CA SER A 112 2.45 11.05 1.11
C SER A 112 3.60 10.74 0.15
N ASP A 113 4.48 11.71 -0.11
CA ASP A 113 5.65 11.53 -0.98
C ASP A 113 6.50 10.34 -0.55
N GLU A 114 6.64 10.14 0.76
CA GLU A 114 7.41 9.05 1.34
C GLU A 114 6.80 7.68 1.01
N PHE A 115 5.49 7.50 1.21
CA PHE A 115 4.84 6.23 0.87
C PHE A 115 4.77 6.02 -0.64
N VAL A 116 4.54 7.09 -1.42
CA VAL A 116 4.59 7.03 -2.90
C VAL A 116 5.95 6.55 -3.37
N ALA A 117 7.04 7.03 -2.77
CA ALA A 117 8.39 6.54 -3.08
C ALA A 117 8.52 5.03 -2.80
N GLN A 118 8.01 4.54 -1.66
CA GLN A 118 8.01 3.11 -1.35
C GLN A 118 7.18 2.28 -2.34
N GLN A 119 6.02 2.80 -2.77
CA GLN A 119 5.19 2.14 -3.79
C GLN A 119 5.93 2.02 -5.13
N VAL A 120 6.62 3.08 -5.56
CA VAL A 120 7.40 3.08 -6.81
C VAL A 120 8.56 2.11 -6.72
N ASP A 121 9.32 2.12 -5.63
CA ASP A 121 10.46 1.22 -5.42
C ASP A 121 10.05 -0.25 -5.39
N ALA A 122 8.93 -0.57 -4.73
CA ALA A 122 8.38 -1.92 -4.70
C ALA A 122 7.89 -2.36 -6.09
N ALA A 123 7.16 -1.50 -6.79
CA ALA A 123 6.67 -1.77 -8.14
C ALA A 123 7.81 -1.95 -9.15
N ALA A 124 8.88 -1.16 -9.07
CA ALA A 124 10.05 -1.29 -9.94
C ALA A 124 10.70 -2.67 -9.83
N LYS A 125 10.79 -3.24 -8.61
CA LYS A 125 11.33 -4.58 -8.39
C LYS A 125 10.46 -5.67 -9.03
N VAL A 126 9.14 -5.52 -8.96
CA VAL A 126 8.19 -6.44 -9.62
C VAL A 126 8.33 -6.34 -11.14
N ALA A 127 8.33 -5.12 -11.68
CA ALA A 127 8.46 -4.86 -13.10
C ALA A 127 9.79 -5.38 -13.67
N GLN A 128 10.91 -5.20 -12.96
CA GLN A 128 12.20 -5.74 -13.40
C GLN A 128 12.22 -7.27 -13.45
N ARG A 129 11.57 -7.95 -12.50
CA ARG A 129 11.42 -9.42 -12.55
C ARG A 129 10.61 -9.86 -13.77
N ALA A 130 9.47 -9.21 -14.02
CA ALA A 130 8.64 -9.50 -15.18
C ALA A 130 9.38 -9.27 -16.50
N TYR A 131 10.14 -8.18 -16.60
CA TYR A 131 10.96 -7.88 -17.78
C TYR A 131 12.03 -8.94 -18.04
N ASN A 132 12.70 -9.42 -16.99
CA ASN A 132 13.68 -10.49 -17.13
C ASN A 132 13.03 -11.78 -17.67
N THR A 133 11.90 -12.20 -17.11
CA THR A 133 11.16 -13.38 -17.59
C THR A 133 10.71 -13.26 -19.05
N ALA A 134 10.31 -12.07 -19.49
CA ALA A 134 9.82 -11.84 -20.85
C ALA A 134 10.94 -11.70 -21.90
N SER A 135 12.19 -11.50 -21.45
CA SER A 135 13.35 -11.30 -22.32
C SER A 135 14.18 -12.58 -22.50
N ASP A 136 13.77 -13.69 -21.87
CA ASP A 136 14.28 -15.05 -22.05
C ASP A 136 13.47 -15.80 -23.11
#